data_AF-A0A5B1CFE1-F1
#
_entry.id   AF-A0A5B1CFE1-F1
#
_cell.length_a   1.000
_cell.length_b   1.000
_cell.length_c   1.000
_cell.angle_alpha   90.00
_cell.angle_beta   90.00
_cell.angle_gamma   90.00
#
_symmetry.space_group_name_H-M   'P 1'
#
loop_
_entity.id
_entity.type
_entity.pdbx_description
1 polymer ?
#
loop_
_entity_poly.entity_id
_entity_poly.type
_entity_poly.pdbx_seq_one_letter_code
_entity_poly.pdbx_strand_id
1 'polypeptide(L)'
;MAKLNHFEISRILGARVEARLGATQFGGFGLESIVADTRGQRISVDRPYANELLSSEDVQRRVVKAFEDVRDGAPTDALLFDDKLRDLFEKACVTAQIELTAAQCRKIIFRIRKASNSTFKLSKATYQVSTPQVAKDYLPVIESAVARIRYSTGQSIDEIFIRDDLRNQFAAFVATLAPKLSLEHAIQGALYLRKGVRKQVKEAIEPLKLSRLTTSLTSEPVRDSLCDNLPTEEGFFEVSAPRHSIYAGWNRSLKDVCDVFVRRETFDVITGDLWDVPHGELEFRYFAGHKLDDVETSAWAAKFVIEKQPLFNVAKAA
;
A
#
# COMPACT_ATOMS: atom_id res chain seq x y z
N MET A 1 38.71 -0.78 40.41
CA MET A 1 37.94 0.33 39.80
C MET A 1 36.96 -0.28 38.82
N ALA A 2 35.68 -0.30 39.20
CA ALA A 2 34.63 -0.99 38.44
C ALA A 2 34.41 -0.29 37.09
N LYS A 3 34.51 -1.08 36.00
CA LYS A 3 34.30 -0.62 34.63
C LYS A 3 32.89 -0.05 34.50
N LEU A 4 32.78 1.23 34.17
CA LEU A 4 31.51 1.86 33.82
C LEU A 4 30.82 1.03 32.74
N ASN A 5 29.57 0.65 32.98
CA ASN A 5 28.73 -0.02 31.99
C ASN A 5 28.22 1.04 30.99
N HIS A 6 28.94 1.19 29.88
CA HIS A 6 28.67 2.19 28.85
C HIS A 6 27.30 2.00 28.18
N PHE A 7 26.65 0.84 28.37
CA PHE A 7 25.35 0.49 27.81
C PHE A 7 24.17 1.19 28.52
N GLU A 8 24.29 1.52 29.81
CA GLU A 8 23.25 2.28 30.51
C GLU A 8 23.36 3.79 30.27
N ILE A 9 24.58 4.29 30.03
CA ILE A 9 24.85 5.70 29.75
C ILE A 9 24.37 6.08 28.34
N SER A 10 24.50 5.19 27.37
CA SER A 10 23.96 5.38 26.01
C SER A 10 22.43 5.35 25.95
N ARG A 11 21.76 4.62 26.87
CA ARG A 11 20.29 4.61 27.00
C ARG A 11 19.72 5.93 27.53
N ILE A 12 20.46 6.64 28.36
CA ILE A 12 20.03 7.91 29.00
C ILE A 12 20.37 9.13 28.12
N LEU A 13 21.45 9.07 27.35
CA LEU A 13 21.96 10.21 26.55
C LEU A 13 21.54 10.21 25.07
N GLY A 14 20.54 9.41 24.69
CA GLY A 14 19.89 9.54 23.38
C GLY A 14 20.66 8.95 22.19
N ALA A 15 21.30 7.78 22.37
CA ALA A 15 21.89 7.06 21.24
C ALA A 15 20.85 6.20 20.49
N ARG A 16 20.70 6.57 19.21
CA ARG A 16 20.09 5.89 18.06
C ARG A 16 19.68 4.42 18.28
N VAL A 17 18.37 4.19 18.16
CA VAL A 17 17.75 2.88 18.04
C VAL A 17 17.31 2.71 16.58
N GLU A 18 17.95 1.80 15.85
CA GLU A 18 17.56 1.39 14.50
C GLU A 18 16.20 0.69 14.55
N ALA A 19 15.15 1.37 14.07
CA ALA A 19 13.80 0.82 14.03
C ALA A 19 13.51 0.16 12.67
N ARG A 20 13.20 -1.14 12.70
CA ARG A 20 12.68 -1.91 11.55
C ARG A 20 11.23 -1.51 11.24
N LEU A 21 11.04 -0.56 10.33
CA LEU A 21 9.80 -0.36 9.59
C LEU A 21 9.87 -1.17 8.30
N GLY A 22 8.89 -2.08 8.12
CA GLY A 22 8.76 -2.87 6.89
C GLY A 22 8.50 -1.96 5.70
N ALA A 23 9.27 -2.16 4.64
CA ALA A 23 9.36 -1.29 3.48
C ALA A 23 8.03 -0.91 2.82
N THR A 24 7.99 0.30 2.29
CA THR A 24 6.94 0.80 1.40
C THR A 24 7.62 1.14 0.09
N GLN A 25 7.34 0.36 -0.96
CA GLN A 25 7.80 0.62 -2.34
C GLN A 25 6.57 0.92 -3.19
N PHE A 26 6.71 1.89 -4.10
CA PHE A 26 5.66 2.41 -4.98
C PHE A 26 5.93 2.06 -6.43
N GLY A 27 4.86 1.95 -7.22
CA GLY A 27 4.88 1.80 -8.67
C GLY A 27 4.27 0.50 -9.16
N GLY A 28 3.17 0.04 -8.55
CA GLY A 28 2.44 -1.15 -9.02
C GLY A 28 3.13 -2.49 -8.73
N PHE A 29 4.32 -2.47 -8.13
CA PHE A 29 5.09 -3.65 -7.77
C PHE A 29 5.45 -3.60 -6.29
N GLY A 30 4.84 -4.48 -5.50
CA GLY A 30 5.24 -4.67 -4.12
C GLY A 30 6.58 -5.39 -4.05
N LEU A 31 7.67 -4.68 -3.79
CA LEU A 31 8.96 -5.27 -3.41
C LEU A 31 9.42 -4.68 -2.05
N GLU A 32 10.31 -5.40 -1.35
CA GLU A 32 10.72 -5.10 0.02
C GLU A 32 12.14 -4.48 0.08
N SER A 33 12.29 -3.56 1.04
CA SER A 33 13.47 -2.94 1.64
C SER A 33 14.29 -2.06 0.68
N ILE A 34 14.73 -0.84 1.00
CA ILE A 34 15.38 -0.29 2.20
C ILE A 34 15.13 1.24 2.25
N VAL A 35 15.33 1.87 3.41
CA VAL A 35 15.33 3.33 3.72
C VAL A 35 13.96 3.99 3.98
N ALA A 36 13.67 4.27 5.25
CA ALA A 36 13.72 5.63 5.78
C ALA A 36 13.36 5.63 7.27
N ASP A 37 14.33 6.09 8.05
CA ASP A 37 14.18 6.61 9.40
C ASP A 37 13.19 7.78 9.45
N THR A 38 12.78 8.13 10.66
CA THR A 38 12.09 9.38 11.06
C THR A 38 10.56 9.34 11.13
N ARG A 39 10.04 8.82 12.25
CA ARG A 39 9.33 9.61 13.27
C ARG A 39 9.01 8.73 14.46
N GLY A 40 9.59 9.10 15.60
CA GLY A 40 9.36 8.47 16.88
C GLY A 40 7.90 8.59 17.27
N GLN A 41 7.23 7.43 17.36
CA GLN A 41 6.36 7.00 18.44
C GLN A 41 5.68 5.70 17.97
N ARG A 42 6.40 4.57 18.05
CA ARG A 42 5.70 3.30 18.30
C ARG A 42 5.15 3.40 19.71
N ILE A 43 3.98 4.02 19.86
CA ILE A 43 3.11 3.67 20.96
C ILE A 43 2.54 2.30 20.59
N SER A 44 3.34 1.23 20.73
CA SER A 44 2.71 -0.03 21.13
C SER A 44 2.21 0.24 22.53
N VAL A 45 0.96 0.66 22.65
CA VAL A 45 0.26 0.50 23.92
C VAL A 45 0.25 -1.00 24.11
N ASP A 46 1.22 -1.48 24.88
CA ASP A 46 1.27 -2.87 25.30
C ASP A 46 0.00 -3.07 26.09
N ARG A 47 -1.02 -3.64 25.44
CA ARG A 47 -2.27 -4.05 26.06
C ARG A 47 -2.15 -5.56 26.25
N PRO A 48 -1.44 -6.04 27.30
CA PRO A 48 -1.19 -7.46 27.52
C PRO A 48 -2.50 -8.27 27.46
N TYR A 49 -3.56 -7.73 28.07
CA TYR A 49 -4.90 -8.35 28.08
C TYR A 49 -5.52 -8.53 26.68
N ALA A 50 -5.32 -7.58 25.77
CA ALA A 50 -5.83 -7.68 24.42
C ALA A 50 -5.05 -8.72 23.60
N ASN A 51 -3.76 -8.89 23.85
CA ASN A 51 -2.96 -9.92 23.18
C ASN A 51 -3.26 -11.33 23.72
N GLU A 52 -3.50 -11.46 25.03
CA GLU A 52 -3.90 -12.73 25.65
C GLU A 52 -5.25 -13.24 25.10
N LEU A 53 -6.28 -12.40 25.06
CA LEU A 53 -7.59 -12.79 24.50
C LEU A 53 -7.51 -13.13 23.00
N LEU A 54 -6.67 -12.43 22.23
CA LEU A 54 -6.42 -12.76 20.83
C LEU A 54 -5.65 -14.08 20.65
N SER A 55 -5.00 -14.58 21.70
CA SER A 55 -4.23 -15.83 21.69
C SER A 55 -4.97 -17.03 22.30
N SER A 56 -6.11 -16.81 22.96
CA SER A 56 -6.93 -17.87 23.55
C SER A 56 -7.47 -18.83 22.48
N GLU A 57 -7.19 -20.12 22.62
CA GLU A 57 -7.64 -21.14 21.68
C GLU A 57 -9.16 -21.26 21.61
N ASP A 58 -9.87 -21.12 22.73
CA ASP A 58 -11.34 -21.17 22.75
C ASP A 58 -11.95 -20.00 21.98
N VAL A 59 -11.43 -18.80 22.21
CA VAL A 59 -11.85 -17.59 21.50
C VAL A 59 -11.57 -17.72 20.01
N GLN A 60 -10.36 -18.16 19.64
CA GLN A 60 -10.00 -18.38 18.24
C GLN A 60 -10.91 -19.42 17.57
N ARG A 61 -11.23 -20.53 18.24
CA ARG A 61 -12.16 -21.55 17.73
C ARG A 61 -13.54 -20.97 17.46
N ARG A 62 -14.09 -20.20 18.40
CA ARG A 62 -15.41 -19.56 18.27
C ARG A 62 -15.42 -18.52 17.15
N VAL A 63 -14.36 -17.72 17.03
CA VAL A 63 -14.21 -16.74 15.95
C VAL A 63 -14.13 -17.43 14.58
N VAL A 64 -13.34 -18.50 14.45
CA VAL A 64 -13.25 -19.29 13.21
C VAL A 64 -14.61 -19.88 12.85
N LYS A 65 -15.31 -20.49 13.81
CA LYS A 65 -16.64 -21.06 13.58
C LYS A 65 -17.62 -19.99 13.10
N ALA A 66 -17.70 -18.85 13.79
CA ALA A 66 -18.57 -17.74 13.41
C ALA A 66 -18.28 -17.23 11.98
N PHE A 67 -17.02 -17.22 11.55
CA PHE A 67 -16.66 -16.86 10.18
C PHE A 67 -17.05 -17.94 9.16
N GLU A 68 -16.74 -19.20 9.44
CA GLU A 68 -17.07 -20.32 8.54
C GLU A 68 -18.59 -20.47 8.34
N ASP A 69 -19.39 -20.20 9.37
CA ASP A 69 -20.85 -20.29 9.32
C ASP A 69 -21.48 -19.23 8.38
N VAL A 70 -20.82 -18.10 8.13
CA VAL A 70 -21.38 -16.99 7.32
C VAL A 70 -20.64 -16.73 6.01
N ARG A 71 -19.41 -17.24 5.84
CA ARG A 71 -18.58 -16.86 4.70
C ARG A 71 -19.04 -17.45 3.38
N ASP A 72 -19.84 -18.52 3.39
CA ASP A 72 -20.36 -19.19 2.18
C ASP A 72 -19.29 -19.43 1.10
N GLY A 73 -18.12 -19.90 1.53
CA GLY A 73 -16.97 -20.17 0.66
C GLY A 73 -16.18 -18.94 0.18
N ALA A 74 -16.51 -17.73 0.63
CA ALA A 74 -15.76 -16.51 0.36
C ALA A 74 -14.30 -16.59 0.80
N PRO A 75 -13.37 -15.97 0.05
CA PRO A 75 -11.99 -15.84 0.49
C PRO A 75 -11.89 -14.92 1.71
N THR A 76 -10.93 -15.20 2.60
CA THR A 76 -10.72 -14.39 3.82
C THR A 76 -10.53 -12.89 3.55
N ASP A 77 -9.92 -12.53 2.42
CA ASP A 77 -9.74 -11.13 2.03
C ASP A 77 -11.07 -10.38 1.84
N ALA A 78 -12.18 -11.08 1.58
CA ALA A 78 -13.50 -10.46 1.44
C ALA A 78 -13.94 -9.71 2.70
N LEU A 79 -13.49 -10.13 3.89
CA LEU A 79 -13.72 -9.39 5.14
C LEU A 79 -13.16 -7.95 5.14
N LEU A 80 -12.31 -7.58 4.18
CA LEU A 80 -11.75 -6.23 4.08
C LEU A 80 -12.59 -5.31 3.20
N PHE A 81 -13.30 -5.85 2.19
CA PHE A 81 -13.99 -5.05 1.17
C PHE A 81 -15.50 -5.28 1.08
N ASP A 82 -15.99 -6.47 1.46
CA ASP A 82 -17.40 -6.81 1.42
C ASP A 82 -18.08 -6.44 2.74
N ASP A 83 -18.82 -5.33 2.73
CA ASP A 83 -19.53 -4.84 3.92
C ASP A 83 -20.64 -5.81 4.38
N LYS A 84 -21.29 -6.54 3.45
CA LYS A 84 -22.33 -7.51 3.83
C LYS A 84 -21.73 -8.68 4.58
N LEU A 85 -20.62 -9.23 4.08
CA LEU A 85 -19.92 -10.32 4.76
C LEU A 85 -19.38 -9.87 6.12
N ARG A 86 -18.87 -8.64 6.22
CA ARG A 86 -18.45 -8.06 7.51
C ARG A 86 -19.60 -8.00 8.50
N ASP A 87 -20.75 -7.45 8.10
CA ASP A 87 -21.91 -7.33 8.98
C ASP A 87 -22.44 -8.68 9.44
N LEU A 88 -22.49 -9.67 8.54
CA LEU A 88 -22.87 -11.05 8.88
C LEU A 88 -21.89 -11.67 9.87
N PHE A 89 -20.59 -11.48 9.66
CA PHE A 89 -19.56 -12.00 10.58
C PHE A 89 -19.61 -11.33 11.95
N GLU A 90 -19.79 -10.01 12.01
CA GLU A 90 -19.91 -9.28 13.27
C GLU A 90 -21.15 -9.74 14.06
N LYS A 91 -22.30 -9.92 13.39
CA LYS A 91 -23.50 -10.51 14.00
C LYS A 91 -23.29 -11.94 14.48
N ALA A 92 -22.56 -12.76 13.72
CA ALA A 92 -22.22 -14.12 14.13
C ALA A 92 -21.31 -14.13 15.37
N CYS A 93 -20.33 -13.22 15.47
CA CYS A 93 -19.49 -13.07 16.66
C CYS A 93 -20.30 -12.67 17.91
N VAL A 94 -21.25 -11.74 17.76
CA VAL A 94 -22.15 -11.33 18.86
C VAL A 94 -23.05 -12.49 19.28
N THR A 95 -23.65 -13.20 18.33
CA THR A 95 -24.51 -14.37 18.59
C THR A 95 -23.72 -15.49 19.30
N ALA A 96 -22.46 -15.66 18.92
CA ALA A 96 -21.54 -16.57 19.56
C ALA A 96 -20.99 -16.03 20.89
N GLN A 97 -21.46 -14.89 21.43
CA GLN A 97 -21.05 -14.27 22.70
C GLN A 97 -19.54 -14.04 22.84
N ILE A 98 -18.87 -13.60 21.77
CA ILE A 98 -17.43 -13.35 21.77
C ILE A 98 -17.16 -11.94 22.33
N GLU A 99 -16.43 -11.84 23.44
CA GLU A 99 -16.10 -10.59 24.13
C GLU A 99 -14.93 -9.82 23.48
N LEU A 100 -14.95 -9.71 22.15
CA LEU A 100 -13.97 -8.97 21.37
C LEU A 100 -14.66 -7.95 20.49
N THR A 101 -13.94 -6.85 20.19
CA THR A 101 -14.39 -5.91 19.17
C THR A 101 -14.39 -6.57 17.78
N ALA A 102 -15.23 -6.08 16.88
CA ALA A 102 -15.29 -6.56 15.50
C ALA A 102 -13.92 -6.55 14.80
N ALA A 103 -13.13 -5.50 15.00
CA ALA A 103 -11.78 -5.38 14.47
C ALA A 103 -10.84 -6.47 15.03
N GLN A 104 -10.96 -6.80 16.33
CA GLN A 104 -10.19 -7.89 16.94
C GLN A 104 -10.59 -9.27 16.38
N CYS A 105 -11.89 -9.53 16.20
CA CYS A 105 -12.36 -10.76 15.56
C CYS A 105 -11.82 -10.91 14.14
N ARG A 106 -11.90 -9.86 13.32
CA ARG A 106 -11.30 -9.83 11.97
C ARG A 106 -9.79 -10.09 12.04
N LYS A 107 -9.07 -9.44 12.94
CA LYS A 107 -7.62 -9.63 13.14
C LYS A 107 -7.24 -11.08 13.46
N ILE A 108 -8.03 -11.79 14.26
CA ILE A 108 -7.83 -13.23 14.53
C ILE A 108 -7.88 -14.04 13.24
N ILE A 109 -8.89 -13.82 12.40
CA ILE A 109 -9.03 -14.52 11.12
C ILE A 109 -7.80 -14.30 10.22
N PHE A 110 -7.31 -13.06 10.12
CA PHE A 110 -6.10 -12.75 9.35
C PHE A 110 -4.81 -13.34 9.94
N ARG A 111 -4.71 -13.44 11.27
CA ARG A 111 -3.58 -14.11 11.95
C ARG A 111 -3.59 -15.61 11.66
N ILE A 112 -4.73 -16.28 11.81
CA ILE A 112 -4.88 -17.72 11.56
C ILE A 112 -4.54 -18.04 10.11
N ARG A 113 -5.05 -17.24 9.16
CA ARG A 113 -4.71 -17.39 7.73
C ARG A 113 -3.21 -17.32 7.45
N LYS A 114 -2.47 -16.44 8.13
CA LYS A 114 -1.02 -16.24 7.91
C LYS A 114 -0.17 -17.26 8.67
N ALA A 115 -0.68 -17.84 9.75
CA ALA A 115 0.05 -18.77 10.58
C ALA A 115 0.07 -20.17 9.94
N SER A 116 1.24 -20.62 9.48
CA SER A 116 1.43 -21.96 8.91
C SER A 116 1.15 -23.10 9.90
N ASN A 117 1.36 -22.82 11.20
CA ASN A 117 1.27 -23.80 12.28
C ASN A 117 0.12 -23.49 13.26
N SER A 118 -0.94 -22.82 12.79
CA SER A 118 -2.11 -22.58 13.64
C SER A 118 -2.85 -23.88 13.95
N THR A 119 -3.29 -24.02 15.21
CA THR A 119 -4.14 -25.13 15.68
C THR A 119 -5.46 -25.18 14.91
N PHE A 120 -5.96 -24.03 14.47
CA PHE A 120 -7.19 -23.87 13.71
C PHE A 120 -6.89 -23.58 12.25
N LYS A 121 -7.60 -24.22 11.32
CA LYS A 121 -7.47 -23.98 9.88
C LYS A 121 -8.78 -23.46 9.32
N LEU A 122 -8.67 -22.43 8.50
CA LEU A 122 -9.79 -21.97 7.68
C LEU A 122 -9.96 -22.93 6.50
N SER A 123 -11.20 -23.24 6.16
CA SER A 123 -11.51 -24.02 4.98
C SER A 123 -11.07 -23.28 3.72
N LYS A 124 -10.73 -24.01 2.66
CA LYS A 124 -10.37 -23.39 1.38
C LYS A 124 -11.55 -22.55 0.87
N ALA A 125 -11.24 -21.43 0.22
CA ALA A 125 -12.27 -20.66 -0.48
C ALA A 125 -12.82 -21.48 -1.65
N THR A 126 -14.11 -21.37 -1.93
CA THR A 126 -14.77 -22.07 -3.04
C THR A 126 -14.76 -21.24 -4.32
N TYR A 127 -14.59 -19.92 -4.20
CA TYR A 127 -14.45 -19.00 -5.33
C TYR A 127 -13.33 -17.97 -5.12
N GLN A 128 -12.93 -17.33 -6.21
CA GLN A 128 -11.96 -16.24 -6.23
C GLN A 128 -12.66 -14.93 -6.59
N VAL A 129 -12.22 -13.84 -5.96
CA VAL A 129 -12.67 -12.49 -6.31
C VAL A 129 -11.61 -11.85 -7.19
N SER A 130 -12.00 -11.49 -8.41
CA SER A 130 -11.13 -10.77 -9.34
C SER A 130 -11.19 -9.27 -9.10
N THR A 131 -10.05 -8.59 -9.20
CA THR A 131 -10.00 -7.13 -9.09
C THR A 131 -10.62 -6.52 -10.35
N PRO A 132 -11.68 -5.70 -10.21
CA PRO A 132 -12.41 -5.13 -11.34
C PRO A 132 -11.52 -4.14 -12.10
N GLN A 133 -11.82 -3.95 -13.39
CA GLN A 133 -11.00 -3.09 -14.24
C GLN A 133 -10.96 -1.64 -13.74
N VAL A 134 -12.09 -1.11 -13.28
CA VAL A 134 -12.15 0.25 -12.71
C VAL A 134 -11.16 0.44 -11.56
N ALA A 135 -10.94 -0.57 -10.71
CA ALA A 135 -9.94 -0.47 -9.65
C ALA A 135 -8.50 -0.42 -10.19
N LYS A 136 -8.24 -1.06 -11.33
CA LYS A 136 -6.93 -1.08 -11.99
C LYS A 136 -6.59 0.27 -12.63
N ASP A 137 -7.60 0.96 -13.15
CA ASP A 137 -7.42 2.27 -13.79
C ASP A 137 -7.03 3.36 -12.76
N TYR A 138 -7.44 3.18 -11.51
CA TYR A 138 -7.13 4.09 -10.38
C TYR A 138 -6.02 3.57 -9.45
N LEU A 139 -5.18 2.62 -9.87
CA LEU A 139 -4.10 2.10 -9.00
C LEU A 139 -3.17 3.19 -8.45
N PRO A 140 -2.76 4.23 -9.20
CA PRO A 140 -1.91 5.28 -8.66
C PRO A 140 -2.55 6.03 -7.48
N VAL A 141 -3.86 6.29 -7.57
CA VAL A 141 -4.63 6.93 -6.49
C VAL A 141 -4.72 6.01 -5.28
N ILE A 142 -5.07 4.74 -5.49
CA ILE A 142 -5.21 3.74 -4.43
C ILE A 142 -3.88 3.52 -3.70
N GLU A 143 -2.78 3.39 -4.46
CA GLU A 143 -1.44 3.21 -3.94
C GLU A 143 -1.00 4.41 -3.08
N SER A 144 -1.23 5.62 -3.59
CA SER A 144 -0.93 6.87 -2.88
C SER A 144 -1.69 6.96 -1.55
N ALA A 145 -2.99 6.66 -1.56
CA ALA A 145 -3.83 6.69 -0.37
C ALA A 145 -3.38 5.65 0.67
N VAL A 146 -3.14 4.40 0.24
CA VAL A 146 -2.62 3.34 1.12
C VAL A 146 -1.31 3.79 1.75
N ALA A 147 -0.39 4.27 0.94
CA ALA A 147 0.95 4.51 1.41
C ALA A 147 1.04 5.75 2.31
N ARG A 148 0.26 6.80 2.06
CA ARG A 148 0.11 7.94 2.99
C ARG A 148 -0.30 7.47 4.38
N ILE A 149 -1.27 6.56 4.47
CA ILE A 149 -1.70 5.98 5.75
C ILE A 149 -0.60 5.10 6.34
N ARG A 150 0.09 4.28 5.52
CA ARG A 150 1.21 3.46 5.99
C ARG A 150 2.36 4.29 6.56
N TYR A 151 2.74 5.40 5.92
CA TYR A 151 3.80 6.27 6.41
C TYR A 151 3.43 6.95 7.72
N SER A 152 2.21 7.48 7.80
CA SER A 152 1.76 8.20 9.00
C SER A 152 1.50 7.28 10.20
N THR A 153 1.14 6.01 9.97
CA THR A 153 0.68 5.10 11.04
C THR A 153 1.55 3.86 11.26
N GLY A 154 2.45 3.55 10.34
CA GLY A 154 3.27 2.33 10.34
C GLY A 154 2.48 1.02 10.17
N GLN A 155 1.20 1.08 9.80
CA GLN A 155 0.32 -0.09 9.71
C GLN A 155 0.50 -0.86 8.40
N SER A 156 0.15 -2.14 8.41
CA SER A 156 0.08 -2.95 7.18
C SER A 156 -1.24 -2.69 6.43
N ILE A 157 -1.30 -3.03 5.14
CA ILE A 157 -2.54 -2.92 4.33
C ILE A 157 -3.72 -3.63 5.00
N ASP A 158 -3.50 -4.81 5.57
CA ASP A 158 -4.55 -5.56 6.27
C ASP A 158 -5.07 -4.77 7.48
N GLU A 159 -4.17 -4.17 8.26
CA GLU A 159 -4.55 -3.42 9.46
C GLU A 159 -5.24 -2.10 9.13
N ILE A 160 -4.89 -1.46 8.00
CA ILE A 160 -5.60 -0.28 7.51
C ILE A 160 -7.07 -0.61 7.26
N PHE A 161 -7.37 -1.78 6.70
CA PHE A 161 -8.76 -2.15 6.34
C PHE A 161 -9.51 -2.88 7.46
N ILE A 162 -8.81 -3.46 8.44
CA ILE A 162 -9.42 -4.02 9.65
C ILE A 162 -9.88 -2.92 10.60
N ARG A 163 -9.10 -1.84 10.73
CA ARG A 163 -9.40 -0.73 11.64
C ARG A 163 -10.32 0.29 10.98
N ASP A 164 -11.48 0.55 11.59
CA ASP A 164 -12.48 1.43 10.98
C ASP A 164 -11.99 2.90 10.88
N ASP A 165 -11.18 3.38 11.83
CA ASP A 165 -10.59 4.73 11.76
C ASP A 165 -9.67 4.90 10.54
N LEU A 166 -8.83 3.90 10.26
CA LEU A 166 -7.90 3.93 9.13
C LEU A 166 -8.60 3.64 7.80
N ARG A 167 -9.59 2.75 7.81
CA ARG A 167 -10.43 2.49 6.63
C ARG A 167 -11.20 3.74 6.22
N ASN A 168 -11.73 4.50 7.17
CA ASN A 168 -12.44 5.74 6.90
C ASN A 168 -11.50 6.82 6.36
N GLN A 169 -10.27 6.91 6.88
CA GLN A 169 -9.25 7.78 6.28
C GLN A 169 -8.95 7.39 4.83
N PHE A 170 -8.76 6.10 4.55
CA PHE A 170 -8.56 5.60 3.20
C PHE A 170 -9.74 5.95 2.27
N ALA A 171 -10.97 5.73 2.74
CA ALA A 171 -12.18 6.06 2.01
C ALA A 171 -12.27 7.56 1.68
N ALA A 172 -11.94 8.44 2.63
CA ALA A 172 -11.94 9.88 2.42
C ALA A 172 -10.90 10.32 1.37
N PHE A 173 -9.69 9.74 1.41
CA PHE A 173 -8.68 9.98 0.38
C PHE A 173 -9.15 9.57 -1.01
N VAL A 174 -9.65 8.33 -1.14
CA VAL A 174 -10.10 7.81 -2.43
C VAL A 174 -11.29 8.59 -2.97
N ALA A 175 -12.27 8.93 -2.12
CA ALA A 175 -13.44 9.68 -2.55
C ALA A 175 -13.09 11.07 -3.10
N THR A 176 -12.02 11.69 -2.59
CA THR A 176 -11.55 13.00 -3.06
C THR A 176 -10.92 12.90 -4.46
N LEU A 177 -10.10 11.87 -4.71
CA LEU A 177 -9.27 11.77 -5.91
C LEU A 177 -9.90 10.92 -7.03
N ALA A 178 -10.77 9.98 -6.65
CA ALA A 178 -11.44 9.05 -7.55
C ALA A 178 -12.92 8.90 -7.12
N PRO A 179 -13.75 9.96 -7.25
CA PRO A 179 -15.14 9.95 -6.76
C PRO A 179 -16.04 8.91 -7.44
N LYS A 180 -15.64 8.41 -8.62
CA LYS A 180 -16.33 7.34 -9.35
C LYS A 180 -15.95 5.93 -8.88
N LEU A 181 -14.94 5.79 -8.02
CA LEU A 181 -14.45 4.51 -7.53
C LEU A 181 -15.14 4.17 -6.19
N SER A 182 -15.84 3.04 -6.14
CA SER A 182 -16.42 2.55 -4.88
C SER A 182 -15.32 2.13 -3.89
N LEU A 183 -15.59 2.27 -2.59
CA LEU A 183 -14.65 1.85 -1.55
C LEU A 183 -14.29 0.36 -1.65
N GLU A 184 -15.27 -0.48 -1.98
CA GLU A 184 -15.05 -1.91 -2.23
C GLU A 184 -13.98 -2.13 -3.32
N HIS A 185 -14.17 -1.51 -4.48
CA HIS A 185 -13.23 -1.63 -5.61
C HIS A 185 -11.86 -1.03 -5.26
N ALA A 186 -11.82 0.08 -4.51
CA ALA A 186 -10.57 0.68 -4.05
C ALA A 186 -9.77 -0.27 -3.13
N ILE A 187 -10.46 -0.92 -2.17
CA ILE A 187 -9.82 -1.91 -1.29
C ILE A 187 -9.37 -3.13 -2.10
N GLN A 188 -10.16 -3.61 -3.07
CA GLN A 188 -9.76 -4.69 -3.97
C GLN A 188 -8.51 -4.32 -4.79
N GLY A 189 -8.40 -3.08 -5.25
CA GLY A 189 -7.18 -2.54 -5.90
C GLY A 189 -5.98 -2.51 -4.95
N ALA A 190 -6.17 -2.10 -3.70
CA ALA A 190 -5.09 -2.12 -2.71
C ALA A 190 -4.61 -3.55 -2.39
N LEU A 191 -5.53 -4.51 -2.34
CA LEU A 191 -5.21 -5.93 -2.16
C LEU A 191 -4.54 -6.53 -3.40
N TYR A 192 -4.88 -6.04 -4.60
CA TYR A 192 -4.20 -6.38 -5.84
C TYR A 192 -2.73 -5.94 -5.81
N LEU A 193 -2.47 -4.67 -5.43
CA LEU A 193 -1.12 -4.15 -5.23
C LEU A 193 -0.32 -4.97 -4.22
N ARG A 194 -0.96 -5.35 -3.09
CA ARG A 194 -0.36 -6.21 -2.05
C ARG A 194 0.08 -7.57 -2.60
N LYS A 195 -0.66 -8.14 -3.57
CA LYS A 195 -0.44 -9.47 -4.15
C LYS A 195 0.49 -9.45 -5.37
N GLY A 196 0.96 -8.27 -5.82
CA GLY A 196 1.65 -8.05 -7.09
C GLY A 196 3.04 -8.67 -7.23
N VAL A 197 3.11 -9.72 -8.07
CA VAL A 197 4.14 -10.13 -9.04
C VAL A 197 5.60 -10.34 -8.56
N ARG A 198 5.85 -11.37 -7.74
CA ARG A 198 7.16 -11.61 -7.12
C ARG A 198 8.02 -12.76 -7.65
N LYS A 199 7.71 -13.41 -8.77
CA LYS A 199 8.59 -14.52 -9.24
C LYS A 199 9.00 -14.51 -10.71
N GLN A 200 8.12 -14.10 -11.62
CA GLN A 200 8.44 -14.09 -13.06
C GLN A 200 9.05 -12.76 -13.53
N VAL A 201 8.81 -11.66 -12.81
CA VAL A 201 9.26 -10.33 -13.23
C VAL A 201 10.76 -10.15 -13.05
N LYS A 202 11.38 -10.67 -11.98
CA LYS A 202 12.82 -10.47 -11.73
C LYS A 202 13.68 -11.00 -12.88
N GLU A 203 13.42 -12.22 -13.35
CA GLU A 203 14.15 -12.83 -14.48
C GLU A 203 13.91 -12.06 -15.79
N ALA A 204 12.70 -11.55 -16.00
CA ALA A 204 12.35 -10.78 -17.20
C ALA A 204 12.96 -9.37 -17.22
N ILE A 205 13.16 -8.74 -16.05
CA ILE A 205 13.63 -7.34 -15.96
C ILE A 205 15.13 -7.21 -15.69
N GLU A 206 15.77 -8.23 -15.13
CA GLU A 206 17.21 -8.22 -14.86
C GLU A 206 18.07 -7.86 -16.09
N PRO A 207 17.81 -8.40 -17.31
CA PRO A 207 18.60 -8.05 -18.49
C PRO A 207 18.31 -6.65 -19.05
N LEU A 208 17.24 -5.99 -18.61
CA LEU A 208 16.88 -4.66 -19.11
C LEU A 208 17.90 -3.63 -18.64
N LYS A 209 18.25 -2.68 -19.52
CA LYS A 209 19.14 -1.57 -19.19
C LYS A 209 18.30 -0.32 -18.97
N LEU A 210 18.16 0.13 -17.73
CA LEU A 210 17.31 1.28 -17.39
C LEU A 210 17.64 2.55 -18.19
N SER A 211 18.92 2.73 -18.57
CA SER A 211 19.34 3.83 -19.42
C SER A 211 18.50 3.95 -20.70
N ARG A 212 18.10 2.82 -21.31
CA ARG A 212 17.24 2.76 -22.50
C ARG A 212 15.89 3.42 -22.27
N LEU A 213 15.22 3.08 -21.17
CA LEU A 213 13.97 3.72 -20.80
C LEU A 213 14.19 5.21 -20.56
N THR A 214 15.17 5.58 -19.74
CA THR A 214 15.38 6.99 -19.36
C THR A 214 15.74 7.91 -20.53
N THR A 215 16.38 7.39 -21.58
CA THR A 215 16.67 8.15 -22.81
C THR A 215 15.46 8.29 -23.73
N SER A 216 14.46 7.42 -23.59
CA SER A 216 13.23 7.44 -24.39
C SER A 216 12.11 8.27 -23.76
N LEU A 217 12.32 8.81 -22.55
CA LEU A 217 11.32 9.62 -21.86
C LEU A 217 11.28 11.03 -22.44
N THR A 218 10.08 11.46 -22.84
CA THR A 218 9.75 12.87 -23.05
C THR A 218 9.58 13.52 -21.68
N SER A 219 10.14 14.72 -21.46
CA SER A 219 9.99 15.47 -20.20
C SER A 219 9.20 16.74 -20.43
N GLU A 220 8.17 16.95 -19.61
CA GLU A 220 7.38 18.18 -19.60
C GLU A 220 7.16 18.68 -18.17
N PRO A 221 7.11 20.00 -17.92
CA PRO A 221 6.80 20.53 -16.60
C PRO A 221 5.34 20.22 -16.22
N VAL A 222 5.08 19.89 -14.95
CA VAL A 222 3.72 19.70 -14.44
C VAL A 222 3.02 21.06 -14.35
N ARG A 223 2.12 21.33 -15.30
CA ARG A 223 1.32 22.57 -15.41
C ARG A 223 -0.08 22.24 -15.92
N ASP A 224 -1.02 23.16 -15.73
CA ASP A 224 -2.43 22.98 -16.14
C ASP A 224 -2.58 22.51 -17.61
N SER A 225 -1.71 23.00 -18.51
CA SER A 225 -1.74 22.66 -19.94
C SER A 225 -1.13 21.31 -20.30
N LEU A 226 -0.49 20.60 -19.37
CA LEU A 226 0.22 19.34 -19.66
C LEU A 226 -0.74 18.25 -20.18
N CYS A 227 -1.94 18.16 -19.59
CA CYS A 227 -2.94 17.17 -19.97
C CYS A 227 -3.48 17.34 -21.41
N ASP A 228 -3.30 18.52 -22.00
CA ASP A 228 -3.73 18.79 -23.37
C ASP A 228 -2.78 18.17 -24.41
N ASN A 229 -1.51 18.01 -24.05
CA ASN A 229 -0.45 17.51 -24.95
C ASN A 229 -0.18 16.02 -24.78
N LEU A 230 -0.67 15.41 -23.69
CA LEU A 230 -0.42 14.00 -23.41
C LEU A 230 -1.32 13.06 -24.21
N PRO A 231 -0.76 11.93 -24.69
CA PRO A 231 -1.54 10.92 -25.39
C PRO A 231 -2.52 10.23 -24.44
N THR A 232 -3.66 9.81 -24.99
CA THR A 232 -4.65 8.95 -24.29
C THR A 232 -4.26 7.47 -24.29
N GLU A 233 -3.12 7.15 -24.88
CA GLU A 233 -2.62 5.78 -25.02
C GLU A 233 -1.95 5.30 -23.74
N GLU A 234 -1.72 3.99 -23.67
CA GLU A 234 -0.95 3.39 -22.59
C GLU A 234 0.49 3.88 -22.63
N GLY A 235 1.11 4.00 -21.45
CA GLY A 235 2.52 4.31 -21.39
C GLY A 235 3.11 4.19 -19.99
N PHE A 236 4.43 4.32 -19.95
CA PHE A 236 5.19 4.52 -18.73
C PHE A 236 5.21 6.02 -18.39
N PHE A 237 5.18 6.35 -17.11
CA PHE A 237 5.37 7.71 -16.62
C PHE A 237 6.22 7.74 -15.34
N GLU A 238 6.89 8.87 -15.13
CA GLU A 238 7.65 9.25 -13.96
C GLU A 238 7.25 10.70 -13.61
N VAL A 239 6.99 10.97 -12.34
CA VAL A 239 6.94 12.31 -11.77
C VAL A 239 8.23 12.52 -11.01
N SER A 240 9.01 13.54 -11.38
CA SER A 240 10.33 13.80 -10.81
C SER A 240 10.48 15.25 -10.35
N ALA A 241 11.30 15.44 -9.32
CA ALA A 241 11.94 16.71 -8.97
C ALA A 241 13.33 16.77 -9.63
N PRO A 242 14.01 17.94 -9.65
CA PRO A 242 15.30 18.11 -10.34
C PRO A 242 16.41 17.12 -9.95
N ARG A 243 16.31 16.49 -8.78
CA ARG A 243 17.32 15.54 -8.28
C ARG A 243 16.79 14.14 -7.97
N HIS A 244 15.47 13.94 -8.00
CA HIS A 244 14.86 12.72 -7.48
C HIS A 244 13.62 12.32 -8.27
N SER A 245 13.51 11.04 -8.60
CA SER A 245 12.25 10.44 -9.06
C SER A 245 11.33 10.33 -7.85
N ILE A 246 10.12 10.87 -7.95
CA ILE A 246 9.18 10.91 -6.84
C ILE A 246 8.16 9.77 -6.97
N TYR A 247 7.62 9.58 -8.17
CA TYR A 247 6.67 8.53 -8.46
C TYR A 247 6.88 8.01 -9.87
N ALA A 248 6.66 6.72 -10.11
CA ALA A 248 6.74 6.15 -11.44
C ALA A 248 5.81 4.95 -11.56
N GLY A 249 5.33 4.69 -12.77
CA GLY A 249 4.44 3.59 -13.04
C GLY A 249 4.11 3.48 -14.52
N TRP A 250 3.06 2.71 -14.81
CA TRP A 250 2.46 2.65 -16.13
C TRP A 250 0.94 2.82 -15.99
N ASN A 251 0.30 3.41 -16.99
CA ASN A 251 -1.15 3.57 -17.04
C ASN A 251 -1.64 3.35 -18.47
N ARG A 252 -2.87 2.87 -18.63
CA ARG A 252 -3.54 2.70 -19.93
C ARG A 252 -3.88 4.01 -20.62
N SER A 253 -3.90 5.10 -19.88
CA SER A 253 -4.08 6.45 -20.37
C SER A 253 -3.11 7.38 -19.65
N LEU A 254 -2.08 7.82 -20.36
CA LEU A 254 -1.13 8.82 -19.85
C LEU A 254 -1.82 10.14 -19.50
N LYS A 255 -2.85 10.50 -20.26
CA LYS A 255 -3.70 11.67 -19.98
C LYS A 255 -4.43 11.56 -18.64
N ASP A 256 -5.10 10.43 -18.37
CA ASP A 256 -5.89 10.27 -17.15
C ASP A 256 -5.01 10.29 -15.89
N VAL A 257 -3.82 9.68 -15.98
CA VAL A 257 -2.88 9.69 -14.85
C VAL A 257 -2.21 11.04 -14.66
N CYS A 258 -1.98 11.82 -15.72
CA CYS A 258 -1.45 13.17 -15.59
C CYS A 258 -2.43 14.13 -14.91
N ASP A 259 -3.73 13.99 -15.20
CA ASP A 259 -4.79 14.77 -14.56
C ASP A 259 -4.72 14.69 -13.02
N VAL A 260 -4.20 13.58 -12.50
CA VAL A 260 -4.00 13.36 -11.07
C VAL A 260 -2.89 14.27 -10.50
N PHE A 261 -1.82 14.53 -11.26
CA PHE A 261 -0.66 15.31 -10.79
C PHE A 261 -0.75 16.79 -11.13
N VAL A 262 -1.47 17.15 -12.20
CA VAL A 262 -1.67 18.55 -12.61
C VAL A 262 -2.59 19.30 -11.66
N ARG A 263 -3.65 18.63 -11.18
CA ARG A 263 -4.59 19.25 -10.23
C ARG A 263 -3.90 19.41 -8.88
N ARG A 264 -3.55 20.65 -8.53
CA ARG A 264 -2.84 20.98 -7.28
C ARG A 264 -3.53 20.41 -6.03
N GLU A 265 -4.86 20.44 -5.98
CA GLU A 265 -5.61 19.82 -4.87
C GLU A 265 -5.39 18.31 -4.79
N THR A 266 -5.43 17.62 -5.93
CA THR A 266 -5.17 16.18 -6.01
C THR A 266 -3.73 15.86 -5.62
N PHE A 267 -2.79 16.68 -6.09
CA PHE A 267 -1.39 16.60 -5.73
C PHE A 267 -1.19 16.76 -4.22
N ASP A 268 -1.69 17.84 -3.62
CA ASP A 268 -1.56 18.11 -2.18
C ASP A 268 -2.24 17.02 -1.32
N VAL A 269 -3.29 16.37 -1.83
CA VAL A 269 -3.92 15.22 -1.17
C VAL A 269 -3.08 13.93 -1.31
N ILE A 270 -2.37 13.75 -2.41
CA ILE A 270 -1.45 12.62 -2.61
C ILE A 270 -0.21 12.79 -1.74
N THR A 271 0.37 13.98 -1.75
CA THR A 271 1.65 14.28 -1.11
C THR A 271 1.50 14.59 0.38
N GLY A 272 0.44 15.29 0.78
CA GLY A 272 0.27 15.81 2.14
C GLY A 272 1.52 16.57 2.62
N ASP A 273 1.84 16.46 3.91
CA ASP A 273 3.07 17.03 4.48
C ASP A 273 4.32 16.18 4.22
N LEU A 274 4.22 15.13 3.37
CA LEU A 274 5.36 14.26 3.11
C LEU A 274 6.32 14.97 2.16
N TRP A 275 5.81 15.64 1.12
CA TRP A 275 6.65 16.24 0.07
C TRP A 275 6.89 17.72 0.32
N ASP A 276 8.15 18.14 0.26
CA ASP A 276 8.58 19.55 0.36
C ASP A 276 9.02 20.09 -1.02
N VAL A 277 8.59 19.43 -2.10
CA VAL A 277 8.92 19.85 -3.47
C VAL A 277 7.79 20.75 -3.98
N PRO A 278 8.10 22.01 -4.34
CA PRO A 278 7.10 22.90 -4.94
C PRO A 278 6.52 22.26 -6.21
N HIS A 279 5.19 22.29 -6.36
CA HIS A 279 4.50 21.73 -7.52
C HIS A 279 5.06 22.23 -8.86
N GLY A 280 5.46 23.50 -8.93
CA GLY A 280 6.07 24.11 -10.12
C GLY A 280 7.49 23.63 -10.46
N GLU A 281 8.14 22.85 -9.58
CA GLU A 281 9.45 22.22 -9.82
C GLU A 281 9.32 20.77 -10.32
N LEU A 282 8.10 20.26 -10.46
CA LEU A 282 7.87 18.90 -10.92
C LEU A 282 7.94 18.79 -12.44
N GLU A 283 8.52 17.68 -12.87
CA GLU A 283 8.52 17.23 -14.25
C GLU A 283 7.70 15.94 -14.36
N PHE A 284 6.85 15.86 -15.37
CA PHE A 284 6.20 14.64 -15.82
C PHE A 284 6.98 14.10 -17.01
N ARG A 285 7.63 12.96 -16.81
CA ARG A 285 8.42 12.26 -17.80
C ARG A 285 7.67 11.04 -18.27
N TYR A 286 7.53 10.82 -19.57
CA TYR A 286 6.70 9.72 -20.07
C TYR A 286 7.23 9.09 -21.34
N PHE A 287 6.80 7.84 -21.56
CA PHE A 287 6.95 7.10 -22.80
C PHE A 287 5.59 6.54 -23.18
N ALA A 288 5.08 6.93 -24.35
CA ALA A 288 3.82 6.45 -24.88
C ALA A 288 4.05 5.17 -25.71
N GLY A 289 3.16 4.19 -25.52
CA GLY A 289 3.20 2.90 -26.18
C GLY A 289 3.19 1.73 -25.20
N HIS A 290 2.70 0.59 -25.65
CA HIS A 290 2.62 -0.64 -24.84
C HIS A 290 3.97 -1.35 -24.65
N LYS A 291 4.96 -1.05 -25.50
CA LYS A 291 6.26 -1.73 -25.50
C LYS A 291 7.41 -0.77 -25.80
N LEU A 292 8.55 -1.05 -25.20
CA LEU A 292 9.85 -0.49 -25.57
C LEU A 292 10.81 -1.67 -25.78
N ASP A 293 11.44 -1.76 -26.95
CA ASP A 293 12.33 -2.87 -27.35
C ASP A 293 11.67 -4.25 -27.17
N ASP A 294 10.43 -4.41 -27.65
CA ASP A 294 9.59 -5.61 -27.53
C ASP A 294 9.16 -6.02 -26.11
N VAL A 295 9.59 -5.25 -25.11
CA VAL A 295 9.29 -5.49 -23.69
C VAL A 295 8.15 -4.57 -23.24
N GLU A 296 7.18 -5.14 -22.54
CA GLU A 296 6.02 -4.40 -22.03
C GLU A 296 6.43 -3.24 -21.10
N THR A 297 5.72 -2.11 -21.19
CA THR A 297 5.93 -0.96 -20.30
C THR A 297 5.75 -1.30 -18.82
N SER A 298 4.92 -2.30 -18.51
CA SER A 298 4.76 -2.86 -17.16
C SER A 298 6.08 -3.39 -16.58
N ALA A 299 6.89 -4.09 -17.40
CA ALA A 299 8.18 -4.63 -17.01
C ALA A 299 9.25 -3.53 -16.87
N TRP A 300 9.20 -2.52 -17.74
CA TRP A 300 10.03 -1.33 -17.64
C TRP A 300 9.73 -0.51 -16.37
N ALA A 301 8.45 -0.37 -16.00
CA ALA A 301 8.04 0.24 -14.75
C ALA A 301 8.61 -0.52 -13.53
N ALA A 302 8.52 -1.86 -13.53
CA ALA A 302 9.11 -2.68 -12.48
C ALA A 302 10.63 -2.48 -12.36
N LYS A 303 11.34 -2.48 -13.49
CA LYS A 303 12.79 -2.23 -13.53
C LYS A 303 13.15 -0.86 -12.97
N PHE A 304 12.42 0.17 -13.40
CA PHE A 304 12.63 1.55 -12.94
C PHE A 304 12.45 1.64 -11.42
N VAL A 305 11.35 1.11 -10.89
CA VAL A 305 11.04 1.13 -9.46
C VAL A 305 12.13 0.45 -8.63
N ILE A 306 12.63 -0.70 -9.08
CA ILE A 306 13.67 -1.46 -8.36
C ILE A 306 14.99 -0.70 -8.32
N GLU A 307 15.41 -0.11 -9.43
CA GLU A 307 16.72 0.54 -9.53
C GLU A 307 16.73 1.98 -9.03
N LYS A 308 15.66 2.74 -9.28
CA LYS A 308 15.57 4.15 -8.90
C LYS A 308 14.96 4.38 -7.54
N GLN A 309 14.16 3.42 -7.05
CA GLN A 309 13.48 3.51 -5.76
C GLN A 309 12.77 4.86 -5.60
N PRO A 310 11.83 5.22 -6.51
CA PRO A 310 11.16 6.52 -6.45
C PRO A 310 10.53 6.72 -5.08
N LEU A 311 10.91 7.83 -4.44
CA LEU A 311 10.57 8.11 -3.06
C LEU A 311 9.26 8.89 -3.00
N PHE A 312 8.31 8.45 -2.16
CA PHE A 312 7.55 9.44 -1.39
C PHE A 312 8.57 10.10 -0.47
N ASN A 313 9.12 11.24 -0.89
CA ASN A 313 10.12 11.94 -0.11
C ASN A 313 9.49 12.21 1.27
N VAL A 314 10.18 11.82 2.34
CA VAL A 314 9.89 12.20 3.73
C VAL A 314 11.04 13.11 4.10
N ALA A 315 10.77 14.39 4.38
CA ALA A 315 11.82 15.36 4.64
C ALA A 315 12.71 15.00 5.85
N LYS A 316 14.01 15.24 5.66
CA LYS A 316 15.15 15.20 6.60
C LYS A 316 15.87 13.85 6.81
N ALA A 317 16.68 13.48 5.81
CA ALA A 317 18.00 12.93 6.10
C ALA A 317 18.95 14.10 6.38
N ALA A 318 19.11 14.45 7.66
CA ALA A 318 20.21 15.28 8.17
C ALA A 318 20.98 14.45 9.19
#